data_AF-H2XP03-F1
#
_entry.id   AF-H2XP03-F1
#
_cell.length_a   1.000
_cell.length_b   1.000
_cell.length_c   1.000
_cell.angle_alpha   90.00
_cell.angle_beta   90.00
_cell.angle_gamma   90.00
#
_symmetry.space_group_name_H-M   'P 1'
#
loop_
_entity.id
_entity.type
_entity.pdbx_description
1 polymer ?
#
loop_
_entity_poly.entity_id
_entity_poly.type
_entity_poly.pdbx_seq_one_letter_code
_entity_poly.pdbx_strand_id
1 'polypeptide(L)'
;MKMAPSNVVEGFWGKPTATLDWCEENYVTNKYIAEFWNTTSNVIMILPPLVCALYNWNKGLEMRYILANLSILAVGVGSWMFHMTLWYEMQVFSKSIEQSMSDTVFLLIL
;
A
#
# COMPACT_ATOMS: atom_id res chain seq x y z
N MET A 1 -5.59 9.60 19.53
CA MET A 1 -6.11 8.22 19.52
C MET A 1 -7.61 8.31 19.38
N LYS A 2 -8.17 8.08 18.19
CA LYS A 2 -9.62 7.96 18.05
C LYS A 2 -10.00 6.63 18.69
N MET A 3 -10.82 6.66 19.74
CA MET A 3 -11.59 5.47 20.12
C MET A 3 -12.63 5.27 19.03
N ALA A 4 -12.59 4.12 18.34
CA ALA A 4 -13.60 3.76 17.36
C ALA A 4 -14.99 3.80 18.04
N PRO A 5 -15.98 4.53 17.50
CA PRO A 5 -17.31 4.57 18.07
C PRO A 5 -17.97 3.20 17.98
N SER A 6 -18.83 2.90 18.95
CA SER A 6 -19.45 1.60 19.26
C SER A 6 -20.45 1.05 18.22
N ASN A 7 -20.35 1.45 16.96
CA ASN A 7 -21.02 0.79 15.84
C ASN A 7 -19.96 -0.03 15.09
N VAL A 8 -19.46 -1.08 15.75
CA VAL A 8 -18.46 -1.97 15.16
C VAL A 8 -19.13 -2.77 14.06
N VAL A 9 -19.09 -2.27 12.82
CA VAL A 9 -19.36 -3.12 11.66
C VAL A 9 -18.29 -4.20 11.70
N GLU A 10 -18.72 -5.44 11.96
CA GLU A 10 -17.82 -6.57 12.05
C GLU A 10 -17.22 -6.85 10.66
N GLY A 11 -16.00 -6.38 10.45
CA GLY A 11 -15.27 -6.52 9.20
C GLY A 11 -14.79 -7.96 8.95
N PHE A 12 -14.56 -8.29 7.69
CA PHE A 12 -14.12 -9.63 7.28
C PHE A 12 -12.75 -10.03 7.88
N TRP A 13 -11.82 -9.09 8.02
CA TRP A 13 -10.46 -9.35 8.52
C TRP A 13 -10.33 -9.33 10.05
N GLY A 14 -11.47 -9.26 10.76
CA GLY A 14 -11.52 -9.18 12.21
C GLY A 14 -11.20 -7.80 12.75
N LYS A 15 -10.83 -7.75 14.04
CA LYS A 15 -10.55 -6.49 14.73
C LYS A 15 -9.22 -5.89 14.24
N PRO A 16 -9.16 -4.58 13.91
CA PRO A 16 -7.91 -3.89 13.59
C PRO A 16 -6.87 -4.08 14.71
N THR A 17 -5.63 -4.36 14.33
CA THR A 17 -4.49 -4.52 15.26
C THR A 17 -3.43 -3.43 15.06
N ALA A 18 -3.51 -2.65 13.98
CA ALA A 18 -2.63 -1.53 13.69
C ALA A 18 -2.60 -0.50 14.83
N THR A 19 -1.45 0.15 14.99
CA THR A 19 -1.29 1.23 15.98
C THR A 19 -1.83 2.56 15.49
N LEU A 20 -2.10 2.66 14.19
CA LEU A 20 -2.65 3.84 13.53
C LEU A 20 -3.89 3.45 12.73
N ASP A 21 -4.93 4.27 12.88
CA ASP A 21 -6.22 4.19 12.20
C ASP A 21 -6.47 5.58 11.61
N TRP A 22 -6.80 5.68 10.32
CA TRP A 22 -6.87 6.97 9.65
C TRP A 22 -8.22 7.65 9.89
N CYS A 23 -8.52 8.69 9.10
CA CYS A 23 -9.77 9.43 9.27
C CYS A 23 -10.97 8.76 8.60
N GLU A 24 -10.75 7.75 7.75
CA GLU A 24 -11.81 7.00 7.07
C GLU A 24 -12.50 6.04 8.04
N GLU A 25 -13.80 5.80 7.84
CA GLU A 25 -14.57 4.89 8.69
C GLU A 25 -14.41 3.44 8.23
N ASN A 26 -14.13 2.55 9.18
CA ASN A 26 -13.82 1.16 8.91
C ASN A 26 -15.06 0.34 8.49
N TYR A 27 -14.95 -0.37 7.36
CA TYR A 27 -15.93 -1.29 6.79
C TYR A 27 -17.29 -0.67 6.42
N VAL A 28 -17.38 0.66 6.32
CA VAL A 28 -18.64 1.36 6.00
C VAL A 28 -19.05 1.16 4.53
N THR A 29 -18.09 1.20 3.61
CA THR A 29 -18.37 1.04 2.17
C THR A 29 -18.40 -0.43 1.73
N ASN A 30 -17.54 -1.28 2.33
CA ASN A 30 -17.40 -2.68 1.95
C ASN A 30 -16.96 -3.55 3.14
N LYS A 31 -17.58 -4.71 3.36
CA LYS A 31 -17.24 -5.62 4.47
C LYS A 31 -15.84 -6.27 4.33
N TYR A 32 -15.29 -6.33 3.12
CA TYR A 32 -14.00 -6.97 2.82
C TYR A 32 -12.81 -5.99 2.84
N ILE A 33 -13.06 -4.68 2.86
CA ILE A 33 -12.04 -3.63 2.78
C ILE A 33 -12.29 -2.66 3.93
N ALA A 34 -11.37 -2.58 4.89
CA ALA A 34 -11.53 -1.73 6.07
C ALA A 34 -11.67 -0.24 5.68
N GLU A 35 -10.68 0.34 5.02
CA GLU A 35 -10.73 1.73 4.54
C GLU A 35 -10.82 1.73 3.00
N PHE A 36 -12.04 1.81 2.46
CA PHE A 36 -12.30 1.60 1.02
C PHE A 36 -11.61 2.63 0.12
N TRP A 37 -11.71 3.91 0.44
CA TRP A 37 -11.15 4.99 -0.36
C TRP A 37 -9.63 5.04 -0.23
N ASN A 38 -9.09 4.82 0.96
CA ASN A 38 -7.64 4.68 1.16
C ASN A 38 -7.08 3.45 0.45
N THR A 39 -7.82 2.34 0.40
CA THR A 39 -7.39 1.13 -0.31
C THR A 39 -7.43 1.30 -1.82
N THR A 40 -8.53 1.81 -2.36
CA THR A 40 -8.73 1.92 -3.82
C THR A 40 -7.89 3.02 -4.46
N SER A 41 -7.59 4.10 -3.75
CA SER A 41 -6.69 5.14 -4.24
C SER A 41 -5.27 4.61 -4.50
N ASN A 42 -4.82 3.56 -3.80
CA ASN A 42 -3.53 2.91 -4.04
C ASN A 42 -3.39 2.22 -5.41
N VAL A 43 -4.49 2.00 -6.16
CA VAL A 43 -4.46 1.44 -7.52
C VAL A 43 -3.52 2.24 -8.44
N ILE A 44 -3.45 3.57 -8.26
CA ILE A 44 -2.59 4.44 -9.08
C ILE A 44 -1.09 4.20 -8.81
N MET A 45 -0.75 3.64 -7.66
CA MET A 45 0.63 3.26 -7.33
C MET A 45 0.95 1.82 -7.74
N ILE A 46 -0.03 1.06 -8.24
CA ILE A 46 0.16 -0.33 -8.68
C ILE A 46 0.12 -0.45 -10.20
N LEU A 47 -0.97 -0.01 -10.85
CA LEU A 47 -1.18 -0.27 -12.27
C LEU A 47 -0.21 0.48 -13.20
N PRO A 48 -0.03 1.81 -13.08
CA PRO A 48 0.92 2.52 -13.94
C PRO A 48 2.37 2.03 -13.78
N PRO A 49 2.92 1.85 -12.56
CA PRO A 49 4.29 1.33 -12.41
C PRO A 49 4.45 -0.10 -12.94
N LEU A 50 3.43 -0.96 -12.83
CA LEU A 50 3.45 -2.29 -13.44
C LEU A 50 3.58 -2.19 -14.97
N VAL A 51 2.72 -1.38 -15.60
CA VAL A 51 2.74 -1.18 -17.06
C VAL A 51 4.08 -0.60 -17.51
N CYS A 52 4.60 0.39 -16.78
CA CYS A 52 5.90 1.01 -17.07
C CYS A 52 7.06 0.02 -16.90
N ALA A 53 7.07 -0.81 -15.85
CA ALA A 53 8.10 -1.83 -15.66
C ALA A 53 8.13 -2.84 -16.82
N LEU A 54 6.95 -3.32 -17.24
CA LEU A 54 6.82 -4.23 -18.38
C LEU A 54 7.22 -3.56 -19.70
N TYR A 55 6.84 -2.31 -19.89
CA TYR A 55 7.24 -1.53 -21.07
C TYR A 55 8.76 -1.35 -21.13
N ASN A 56 9.38 -0.95 -20.03
CA ASN A 56 10.83 -0.73 -19.94
C ASN A 56 11.61 -2.03 -20.17
N TRP A 57 11.12 -3.15 -19.63
CA TRP A 57 11.66 -4.48 -19.89
C TRP A 57 11.62 -4.84 -21.37
N ASN A 58 10.46 -4.68 -22.02
CA ASN A 58 10.29 -4.98 -23.44
C ASN A 58 11.12 -4.06 -24.35
N LYS A 59 11.42 -2.84 -23.91
CA LYS A 59 12.29 -1.90 -24.62
C LYS A 59 13.78 -2.10 -24.34
N GLY A 60 14.15 -3.02 -23.46
CA GLY A 60 15.55 -3.25 -23.08
C GLY A 60 16.20 -2.03 -22.45
N LEU A 61 15.41 -1.21 -21.73
CA LEU A 61 15.96 -0.06 -21.00
C LEU A 61 16.79 -0.54 -19.81
N GLU A 62 17.61 0.37 -19.27
CA GLU A 62 18.47 0.06 -18.14
C GLU A 62 17.67 -0.45 -16.93
N MET A 63 18.26 -1.41 -16.21
CA MET A 63 17.63 -2.04 -15.03
C MET A 63 17.17 -1.04 -13.98
N ARG A 64 17.83 0.11 -13.87
CA ARG A 64 17.44 1.17 -12.93
C ARG A 64 15.99 1.64 -13.13
N TYR A 65 15.52 1.71 -14.38
CA TYR A 65 14.16 2.15 -14.68
C TYR A 65 13.13 1.09 -14.31
N ILE A 66 13.47 -0.19 -14.48
CA ILE A 66 12.59 -1.30 -14.10
C ILE A 66 12.51 -1.38 -12.58
N LEU A 67 13.65 -1.36 -11.89
CA LEU A 67 13.74 -1.40 -10.43
C LEU A 67 13.00 -0.23 -9.80
N ALA A 68 13.15 1.00 -10.31
CA ALA A 68 12.42 2.16 -9.82
C ALA A 68 10.89 1.98 -9.91
N ASN A 69 10.38 1.43 -11.01
CA ASN A 69 8.94 1.16 -11.15
C ASN A 69 8.47 0.03 -10.22
N LEU A 70 9.26 -1.03 -10.07
CA LEU A 70 8.94 -2.14 -9.14
C LEU A 70 8.94 -1.67 -7.68
N SER A 71 9.80 -0.72 -7.30
CA SER A 71 9.81 -0.16 -5.95
C SER A 71 8.53 0.63 -5.65
N ILE A 72 8.06 1.46 -6.58
CA ILE A 72 6.78 2.19 -6.43
C ILE A 72 5.62 1.20 -6.34
N LEU A 73 5.61 0.17 -7.19
CA LEU A 73 4.61 -0.90 -7.16
C LEU A 73 4.56 -1.58 -5.79
N ALA A 74 5.72 -1.91 -5.22
CA ALA A 74 5.80 -2.54 -3.91
C ALA A 74 5.21 -1.65 -2.81
N VAL A 75 5.46 -0.33 -2.83
CA VAL A 75 4.85 0.62 -1.89
C VAL A 75 3.33 0.64 -2.04
N GLY A 76 2.82 0.72 -3.28
CA GLY A 76 1.38 0.71 -3.53
C GLY A 76 0.70 -0.57 -3.03
N VAL A 77 1.32 -1.73 -3.23
CA VAL A 77 0.82 -3.02 -2.72
C VAL A 77 0.84 -3.07 -1.19
N GLY A 78 1.94 -2.62 -0.56
CA GLY A 78 2.05 -2.56 0.90
C GLY A 78 0.97 -1.69 1.54
N SER A 79 0.79 -0.48 1.00
CA SER A 79 -0.24 0.46 1.47
C SER A 79 -1.66 -0.08 1.25
N TRP A 80 -1.93 -0.68 0.09
CA TRP A 80 -3.21 -1.34 -0.18
C TRP A 80 -3.50 -2.43 0.86
N MET A 81 -2.57 -3.35 1.10
CA MET A 81 -2.77 -4.43 2.08
C MET A 81 -2.98 -3.91 3.49
N PHE A 82 -2.28 -2.84 3.87
CA PHE A 82 -2.48 -2.18 5.15
C PHE A 82 -3.89 -1.59 5.29
N HIS A 83 -4.33 -0.75 4.35
CA HIS A 83 -5.66 -0.12 4.43
C HIS A 83 -6.82 -1.12 4.27
N MET A 84 -6.59 -2.25 3.59
CA MET A 84 -7.58 -3.30 3.43
C MET A 84 -7.85 -4.06 4.73
N THR A 85 -6.81 -4.30 5.54
CA THR A 85 -6.85 -5.20 6.70
C THR A 85 -6.75 -4.50 8.05
N LEU A 86 -6.03 -3.38 8.12
CA LEU A 86 -5.59 -2.68 9.34
C LEU A 86 -4.85 -3.59 10.33
N TRP A 87 -4.05 -4.52 9.81
CA TRP A 87 -3.16 -5.34 10.62
C TRP A 87 -1.84 -4.64 10.93
N TYR A 88 -1.35 -4.82 12.15
CA TYR A 88 -0.06 -4.31 12.59
C TYR A 88 1.09 -4.81 11.73
N GLU A 89 1.05 -6.08 11.34
CA GLU A 89 2.04 -6.71 10.48
C GLU A 89 2.11 -6.04 9.12
N MET A 90 0.94 -5.71 8.54
CA MET A 90 0.86 -4.98 7.27
C MET A 90 1.30 -3.51 7.43
N GLN A 91 1.05 -2.89 8.59
CA GLN A 91 1.55 -1.55 8.90
C GLN A 91 3.08 -1.51 8.91
N VAL A 92 3.71 -2.48 9.60
CA VAL A 92 5.17 -2.59 9.65
C VAL A 92 5.71 -2.90 8.26
N PHE A 93 5.08 -3.81 7.52
CA PHE A 93 5.48 -4.16 6.16
C PHE A 93 5.44 -2.97 5.20
N SER A 94 4.35 -2.19 5.16
CA SER A 94 4.25 -0.99 4.33
C SER A 94 5.38 0.00 4.64
N LYS A 95 5.59 0.30 5.93
CA LYS A 95 6.67 1.20 6.37
C LYS A 95 8.06 0.70 6.00
N SER A 96 8.32 -0.60 6.11
CA SER A 96 9.60 -1.20 5.73
C SER A 96 9.86 -1.10 4.22
N ILE A 97 8.83 -1.30 3.38
CA ILE A 97 8.97 -1.14 1.93
C ILE A 97 9.22 0.32 1.55
N GLU A 98 8.50 1.26 2.16
CA GLU A 98 8.70 2.70 1.91
C GLU A 98 10.14 3.13 2.21
N GLN A 99 10.68 2.68 3.35
CA GLN A 99 12.08 2.94 3.70
C GLN A 99 13.02 2.31 2.66
N SER A 100 12.81 1.04 2.29
CA SER A 100 13.64 0.36 1.30
C SER A 100 13.59 1.00 -0.09
N MET A 101 12.43 1.55 -0.50
CA MET A 101 12.29 2.31 -1.74
C MET A 101 13.15 3.57 -1.68
N SER A 102 13.09 4.34 -0.59
CA SER A 102 13.91 5.55 -0.42
C SER A 102 15.39 5.25 -0.63
N ASP A 103 15.87 4.14 -0.04
CA ASP A 103 17.27 3.72 -0.16
C ASP A 103 17.59 3.25 -1.59
N THR A 104 16.69 2.51 -2.23
CA THR A 104 16.87 2.00 -3.60
C THR A 104 16.91 3.14 -4.62
N VAL A 105 16.00 4.11 -4.52
CA VAL A 105 15.97 5.27 -5.43
C VAL A 105 17.23 6.12 -5.27
N PHE A 106 17.70 6.32 -4.03
CA PHE A 106 18.95 7.02 -3.76
C PHE A 106 20.15 6.32 -4.43
N LEU A 107 20.23 4.99 -4.33
CA LEU A 107 21.29 4.19 -4.95
C LEU A 107 21.24 4.16 -6.49
N LEU A 108 20.08 4.36 -7.10
CA LEU A 108 19.93 4.33 -8.57
C LEU A 108 20.22 5.69 -9.24
N ILE A 109 20.24 6.78 -8.46
CA ILE A 109 20.50 8.15 -8.92
C ILE A 109 21.98 8.54 -8.80
N LEU A 110 22.72 7.93 -7.87
CA LEU A 110 24.18 8.08 -7.72
C LEU A 110 24.95 7.18 -8.69
#